data_AF-A0A6G4R5A4-F1
#
_entry.id   AF-A0A6G4R5A4-F1
#
_cell.length_a   1.000
_cell.length_b   1.000
_cell.length_c   1.000
_cell.angle_alpha   90.00
_cell.angle_beta   90.00
_cell.angle_gamma   90.00
#
_symmetry.space_group_name_H-M   'P 1'
#
loop_
_entity.id
_entity.type
_entity.pdbx_description
1 polymer ?
#
loop_
_entity_poly.entity_id
_entity_poly.type
_entity_poly.pdbx_seq_one_letter_code
_entity_poly.pdbx_strand_id
1 'polypeptide(L)'
;MAHVSGQRSRIVHLAVVLVTAVAFVSIATGLAAMSTDPTFETGFHTPTLATATGFSGVLVGFALLGASWGMRRGFRVAYLAAIVLVVLAATHGIVQTRLLSIPLVVLSLVVTALLVRWRSETPFTRSITLTESQIGAVLAVGSVVCYGTIGSYVLRADFEGVDSLIDGLYFTLVTASTVGYGDIHASTDAGRLFAISLVLLGPASVAAIAGSLIGPSLQSYFTRAGARATNAERPTNGEQFLLIGTSTPGNQLISSLSRQGALTVVTTDEGWATQLEADDIDVTVGDPTDDKVLEQATPTDLTAIVVATDAEETPYTVLAARRLDSTVRLIALVARERRADIAELGADVTIDPAHVLERATTAAALGGEFDAVAERGGDS
;
A
#
# COMPACT_ATOMS: atom_id res chain seq x y z
N MET A 1 21.40 15.43 8.06
CA MET A 1 20.55 14.29 7.62
C MET A 1 19.41 14.68 6.66
N ALA A 2 18.83 15.89 6.75
CA ALA A 2 17.78 16.39 5.83
C ALA A 2 18.16 16.42 4.33
N HIS A 3 19.45 16.51 3.99
CA HIS A 3 19.89 16.58 2.59
C HIS A 3 19.78 15.22 1.85
N VAL A 4 19.80 14.10 2.60
CA VAL A 4 19.77 12.73 2.05
C VAL A 4 18.33 12.28 1.78
N SER A 5 17.35 12.72 2.57
CA SER A 5 15.93 12.40 2.36
C SER A 5 15.37 13.07 1.11
N GLY A 6 15.73 14.33 0.85
CA GLY A 6 15.32 15.06 -0.36
C GLY A 6 15.87 14.45 -1.65
N GLN A 7 17.10 13.94 -1.64
CA GLN A 7 17.71 13.29 -2.81
C GLN A 7 17.01 11.96 -3.15
N ARG A 8 16.67 11.14 -2.14
CA ARG A 8 15.95 9.87 -2.35
C ARG A 8 14.55 10.09 -2.92
N SER A 9 13.82 11.09 -2.43
CA SER A 9 12.50 11.46 -2.94
C SER A 9 12.54 11.85 -4.43
N ARG A 10 13.54 12.65 -4.83
CA ARG A 10 13.74 13.04 -6.24
C ARG A 10 14.04 11.86 -7.15
N ILE A 11 14.86 10.89 -6.70
CA ILE A 11 15.18 9.69 -7.48
C ILE A 11 13.94 8.82 -7.70
N VAL A 12 13.10 8.64 -6.67
CA VAL A 12 11.85 7.87 -6.80
C VAL A 12 10.90 8.54 -7.79
N HIS A 13 10.71 9.87 -7.68
CA HIS A 13 9.85 10.60 -8.60
C HIS A 13 10.37 10.51 -10.05
N LEU A 14 11.67 10.69 -10.25
CA LEU A 14 12.31 10.58 -11.57
C LEU A 14 12.16 9.17 -12.17
N ALA A 15 12.38 8.13 -11.37
CA ALA A 15 12.21 6.74 -11.81
C ALA A 15 10.79 6.45 -12.28
N VAL A 16 9.78 6.90 -11.53
CA VAL A 16 8.37 6.77 -11.91
C VAL A 16 8.06 7.50 -13.22
N VAL A 17 8.52 8.75 -13.36
CA VAL A 17 8.29 9.55 -14.58
C VAL A 17 8.94 8.90 -15.80
N LEU A 18 10.16 8.39 -15.67
CA LEU A 18 10.88 7.70 -16.74
C LEU A 18 10.16 6.41 -17.18
N VAL A 19 9.72 5.57 -16.24
CA VAL A 19 8.95 4.35 -16.56
C VAL A 19 7.63 4.71 -17.24
N THR A 20 6.95 5.77 -16.78
CA THR A 20 5.73 6.28 -17.41
C THR A 20 5.99 6.77 -18.84
N ALA A 21 7.12 7.45 -19.09
CA ALA A 21 7.50 7.88 -20.42
C ALA A 21 7.72 6.69 -21.36
N VAL A 22 8.46 5.66 -20.93
CA VAL A 22 8.64 4.41 -21.70
C VAL A 22 7.29 3.78 -22.01
N ALA A 23 6.36 3.76 -21.05
CA ALA A 23 5.02 3.21 -21.24
C ALA A 23 4.28 3.89 -22.40
N PHE A 24 4.22 5.22 -22.42
CA PHE A 24 3.56 5.98 -23.48
C PHE A 24 4.24 5.82 -24.84
N VAL A 25 5.58 5.83 -24.88
CA VAL A 25 6.31 5.59 -26.13
C VAL A 25 6.05 4.17 -26.64
N SER A 26 5.98 3.16 -25.76
CA SER A 26 5.67 1.77 -26.13
C SER A 26 4.27 1.65 -26.72
N ILE A 27 3.26 2.29 -26.11
CA ILE A 27 1.88 2.33 -26.63
C ILE A 27 1.84 3.01 -27.99
N ALA A 28 2.43 4.20 -28.12
CA ALA A 28 2.44 4.95 -29.36
C ALA A 28 3.15 4.20 -30.49
N THR A 29 4.29 3.58 -30.20
CA THR A 29 5.06 2.79 -31.17
C THR A 29 4.29 1.53 -31.58
N GLY A 30 3.68 0.82 -30.61
CA GLY A 30 2.86 -0.35 -30.88
C GLY A 30 1.64 -0.04 -31.74
N LEU A 31 0.92 1.04 -31.45
CA LEU A 31 -0.22 1.50 -32.26
C LEU A 31 0.22 1.94 -33.67
N ALA A 32 1.32 2.67 -33.79
CA ALA A 32 1.87 3.06 -35.09
C ALA A 32 2.33 1.85 -35.91
N ALA A 33 2.87 0.82 -35.26
CA ALA A 33 3.28 -0.41 -35.93
C ALA A 33 2.09 -1.18 -36.54
N MET A 34 0.89 -1.04 -35.97
CA MET A 34 -0.33 -1.67 -36.50
C MET A 34 -0.90 -0.94 -37.72
N SER A 35 -0.56 0.33 -37.94
CA SER A 35 -1.12 1.17 -39.00
C SER A 35 -0.15 1.49 -40.15
N THR A 36 1.12 1.11 -40.04
CA THR A 36 2.15 1.41 -41.03
C THR A 36 2.89 0.14 -41.46
N ASP A 37 3.56 0.16 -42.61
CA ASP A 37 4.41 -0.96 -43.05
C ASP A 37 5.83 -0.89 -42.45
N PRO A 38 6.52 -2.02 -42.26
CA PRO A 38 7.90 -2.04 -41.80
C PRO A 38 8.82 -1.33 -42.82
N THR A 39 9.79 -0.56 -42.33
CA THR A 39 10.68 0.27 -43.16
C THR A 39 11.95 -0.45 -43.61
N PHE A 40 12.31 -1.54 -42.92
CA PHE A 40 13.47 -2.37 -43.26
C PHE A 40 13.00 -3.79 -43.57
N GLU A 41 13.32 -4.32 -44.74
CA GLU A 41 13.11 -5.73 -45.07
C GLU A 41 14.24 -6.58 -44.48
N THR A 42 14.05 -7.06 -43.25
CA THR A 42 14.87 -8.18 -42.75
C THR A 42 14.23 -9.51 -43.16
N GLY A 43 15.02 -10.52 -43.53
CA GLY A 43 14.52 -11.83 -44.00
C GLY A 43 13.73 -12.66 -42.96
N PHE A 44 13.38 -12.08 -41.81
CA PHE A 44 12.62 -12.68 -40.71
C PHE A 44 11.18 -12.16 -40.59
N HIS A 45 10.71 -11.34 -41.54
CA HIS A 45 9.35 -10.80 -41.50
C HIS A 45 8.33 -11.77 -42.08
N THR A 46 7.62 -12.48 -41.19
CA THR A 46 6.28 -12.98 -41.53
C THR A 46 5.23 -11.94 -41.12
N PRO A 47 4.16 -11.72 -41.91
CA PRO A 47 3.10 -10.73 -41.59
C PRO A 47 2.47 -10.96 -40.21
N THR A 48 2.40 -12.21 -39.77
CA THR A 48 1.90 -12.64 -38.46
C THR A 48 2.78 -12.20 -37.30
N LEU A 49 4.12 -12.18 -37.48
CA LEU A 49 5.02 -11.67 -36.45
C LEU A 49 4.90 -10.14 -36.31
N ALA A 50 4.65 -9.42 -37.39
CA ALA A 50 4.56 -7.96 -37.39
C ALA A 50 3.30 -7.46 -36.63
N THR A 51 2.14 -8.09 -36.84
CA THR A 51 0.91 -7.74 -36.12
C THR A 51 0.97 -8.14 -34.65
N ALA A 52 1.51 -9.32 -34.35
CA ALA A 52 1.70 -9.78 -32.97
C ALA A 52 2.66 -8.88 -32.18
N THR A 53 3.73 -8.37 -32.81
CA THR A 53 4.73 -7.48 -32.18
C THR A 53 4.23 -6.06 -31.95
N GLY A 54 3.33 -5.55 -32.80
CA GLY A 54 2.63 -4.27 -32.57
C GLY A 54 1.69 -4.34 -31.35
N PHE A 55 0.83 -5.36 -31.31
CA PHE A 55 -0.13 -5.58 -30.22
C PHE A 55 0.56 -5.82 -28.87
N SER A 56 1.58 -6.67 -28.84
CA SER A 56 2.34 -6.95 -27.61
C SER A 56 3.08 -5.72 -27.07
N GLY A 57 3.59 -4.82 -27.95
CA GLY A 57 4.19 -3.55 -27.53
C GLY A 57 3.20 -2.61 -26.82
N VAL A 58 1.92 -2.60 -27.25
CA VAL A 58 0.85 -1.85 -26.58
C VAL A 58 0.55 -2.44 -25.21
N LEU A 59 0.42 -3.77 -25.12
CA LEU A 59 0.18 -4.49 -23.87
C LEU A 59 1.29 -4.23 -22.84
N VAL A 60 2.56 -4.29 -23.26
CA VAL A 60 3.72 -3.98 -22.42
C VAL A 60 3.66 -2.54 -21.91
N GLY A 61 3.24 -1.60 -22.75
CA GLY A 61 3.04 -0.20 -22.36
C GLY A 61 1.98 -0.03 -21.26
N PHE A 62 0.81 -0.68 -21.38
CA PHE A 62 -0.19 -0.67 -20.30
C PHE A 62 0.31 -1.33 -19.02
N ALA A 63 1.04 -2.44 -19.12
CA ALA A 63 1.66 -3.10 -17.97
C ALA A 63 2.67 -2.17 -17.27
N LEU A 64 3.44 -1.38 -18.02
CA LEU A 64 4.36 -0.37 -17.49
C LEU A 64 3.63 0.77 -16.76
N LEU A 65 2.44 1.18 -17.21
CA LEU A 65 1.61 2.15 -16.46
C LEU A 65 1.18 1.57 -15.10
N GLY A 66 0.77 0.31 -15.06
CA GLY A 66 0.45 -0.40 -13.81
C GLY A 66 1.66 -0.51 -12.88
N ALA A 67 2.83 -0.86 -13.42
CA ALA A 67 4.08 -0.90 -12.67
C ALA A 67 4.49 0.48 -12.14
N SER A 68 4.36 1.53 -12.96
CA SER A 68 4.62 2.92 -12.56
C SER A 68 3.70 3.37 -11.41
N TRP A 69 2.41 3.07 -11.48
CA TRP A 69 1.47 3.34 -10.39
C TRP A 69 1.85 2.59 -9.11
N GLY A 70 2.24 1.31 -9.22
CA GLY A 70 2.74 0.54 -8.08
C GLY A 70 4.03 1.12 -7.48
N MET A 71 4.94 1.62 -8.32
CA MET A 71 6.15 2.31 -7.87
C MET A 71 5.83 3.60 -7.11
N ARG A 72 4.82 4.39 -7.54
CA ARG A 72 4.36 5.57 -6.78
C ARG A 72 3.89 5.24 -5.36
N ARG A 73 3.35 4.02 -5.16
CA ARG A 73 2.91 3.52 -3.85
C ARG A 73 4.03 2.82 -3.05
N GLY A 74 5.26 2.80 -3.57
CA GLY A 74 6.43 2.27 -2.89
C GLY A 74 6.64 0.75 -3.02
N PHE A 75 5.88 0.06 -3.88
CA PHE A 75 5.94 -1.41 -3.98
C PHE A 75 7.21 -1.93 -4.66
N ARG A 76 7.94 -2.82 -3.98
CA ARG A 76 9.17 -3.44 -4.52
C ARG A 76 8.92 -4.33 -5.74
N VAL A 77 7.81 -5.07 -5.72
CA VAL A 77 7.42 -5.94 -6.84
C VAL A 77 7.13 -5.13 -8.10
N ALA A 78 6.49 -3.97 -7.95
CA ALA A 78 6.21 -3.07 -9.07
C ALA A 78 7.50 -2.52 -9.70
N TYR A 79 8.50 -2.20 -8.87
CA TYR A 79 9.82 -1.79 -9.34
C TYR A 79 10.55 -2.88 -10.13
N LEU A 80 10.55 -4.12 -9.62
CA LEU A 80 11.15 -5.26 -10.32
C LEU A 80 10.41 -5.57 -11.63
N ALA A 81 9.08 -5.54 -11.60
CA ALA A 81 8.24 -5.70 -12.78
C ALA A 81 8.55 -4.60 -13.82
N ALA A 82 8.70 -3.35 -13.40
CA ALA A 82 9.08 -2.25 -14.30
C ALA A 82 10.41 -2.52 -15.01
N ILE A 83 11.45 -2.98 -14.30
CA ILE A 83 12.74 -3.33 -14.92
C ILE A 83 12.56 -4.38 -16.02
N VAL A 84 11.84 -5.46 -15.72
CA VAL A 84 11.58 -6.55 -16.68
C VAL A 84 10.77 -6.04 -17.87
N LEU A 85 9.72 -5.28 -17.63
CA LEU A 85 8.83 -4.75 -18.66
C LEU A 85 9.52 -3.70 -19.55
N VAL A 86 10.42 -2.87 -19.01
CA VAL A 86 11.20 -1.90 -19.82
C VAL A 86 12.19 -2.65 -20.73
N VAL A 87 12.83 -3.70 -20.24
CA VAL A 87 13.68 -4.57 -21.08
C VAL A 87 12.85 -5.23 -22.18
N LEU A 88 11.67 -5.74 -21.83
CA LEU A 88 10.75 -6.33 -22.81
C LEU A 88 10.32 -5.30 -23.86
N ALA A 89 10.03 -4.06 -23.47
CA ALA A 89 9.71 -2.97 -24.40
C ALA A 89 10.87 -2.66 -25.37
N ALA A 90 12.12 -2.69 -24.90
CA ALA A 90 13.30 -2.56 -25.77
C ALA A 90 13.37 -3.71 -26.78
N THR A 91 13.17 -4.94 -26.34
CA THR A 91 13.15 -6.13 -27.21
C THR A 91 12.07 -6.01 -28.29
N HIS A 92 10.85 -5.59 -27.94
CA HIS A 92 9.79 -5.33 -28.92
C HIS A 92 10.18 -4.26 -29.93
N GLY A 93 10.79 -3.16 -29.48
CA GLY A 93 11.26 -2.10 -30.36
C GLY A 93 12.31 -2.58 -31.38
N ILE A 94 13.20 -3.49 -30.98
CA ILE A 94 14.20 -4.09 -31.88
C ILE A 94 13.52 -4.98 -32.93
N VAL A 95 12.60 -5.86 -32.49
CA VAL A 95 11.91 -6.81 -33.38
C VAL A 95 11.04 -6.09 -34.43
N GLN A 96 10.51 -4.92 -34.12
CA GLN A 96 9.65 -4.17 -35.04
C GLN A 96 10.39 -3.54 -36.24
N THR A 97 11.73 -3.44 -36.20
CA THR A 97 12.58 -2.88 -37.29
C THR A 97 11.98 -1.66 -38.00
N ARG A 98 11.60 -0.64 -37.23
CA ARG A 98 10.97 0.60 -37.73
C ARG A 98 11.71 1.82 -37.21
N LEU A 99 11.77 2.91 -37.99
CA LEU A 99 12.36 4.18 -37.52
C LEU A 99 11.70 4.68 -36.22
N LEU A 100 10.38 4.49 -36.10
CA LEU A 100 9.59 4.92 -34.94
C LEU A 100 9.93 4.15 -33.65
N SER A 101 10.57 2.97 -33.75
CA SER A 101 10.96 2.19 -32.56
C SER A 101 12.35 2.54 -32.03
N ILE A 102 13.17 3.31 -32.75
CA ILE A 102 14.50 3.73 -32.30
C ILE A 102 14.43 4.55 -31.00
N PRO A 103 13.56 5.58 -30.87
CA PRO A 103 13.40 6.31 -29.61
C PRO A 103 12.98 5.41 -28.45
N LEU A 104 12.11 4.41 -28.70
CA LEU A 104 11.67 3.45 -27.69
C LEU A 104 12.85 2.61 -27.18
N VAL A 105 13.67 2.06 -28.08
CA VAL A 105 14.81 1.22 -27.70
C VAL A 105 15.83 2.01 -26.91
N VAL A 106 16.22 3.20 -27.40
CA VAL A 106 17.20 4.06 -26.72
C VAL A 106 16.70 4.47 -25.33
N LEU A 107 15.44 4.94 -25.25
CA LEU A 107 14.84 5.34 -23.99
C LEU A 107 14.78 4.16 -23.00
N SER A 108 14.32 3.00 -23.44
CA SER A 108 14.21 1.81 -22.60
C SER A 108 15.58 1.35 -22.07
N LEU A 109 16.62 1.32 -22.90
CA LEU A 109 17.97 0.95 -22.45
C LEU A 109 18.54 1.93 -21.42
N VAL A 110 18.36 3.24 -21.63
CA VAL A 110 18.78 4.27 -20.68
C VAL A 110 18.03 4.13 -19.36
N VAL A 111 16.70 3.95 -19.42
CA VAL A 111 15.87 3.79 -18.22
C VAL A 111 16.23 2.52 -17.47
N THR A 112 16.44 1.38 -18.13
CA THR A 112 16.91 0.15 -17.48
C THR A 112 18.25 0.38 -16.76
N ALA A 113 19.22 1.02 -17.40
CA ALA A 113 20.51 1.31 -16.78
C ALA A 113 20.38 2.22 -15.54
N LEU A 114 19.53 3.25 -15.62
CA LEU A 114 19.26 4.14 -14.49
C LEU A 114 18.56 3.43 -13.33
N LEU A 115 17.53 2.61 -13.60
CA LEU A 115 16.86 1.82 -12.58
C LEU A 115 17.86 0.86 -11.91
N VAL A 116 18.62 0.08 -12.68
CA VAL A 116 19.62 -0.84 -12.11
C VAL A 116 20.65 -0.09 -11.26
N ARG A 117 21.10 1.09 -11.69
CA ARG A 117 22.02 1.95 -10.91
C ARG A 117 21.38 2.46 -9.62
N TRP A 118 20.11 2.84 -9.64
CA TRP A 118 19.38 3.36 -8.49
C TRP A 118 18.89 2.28 -7.52
N ARG A 119 19.06 0.99 -7.83
CA ARG A 119 18.55 -0.12 -6.98
C ARG A 119 18.96 -0.02 -5.51
N SER A 120 20.15 0.52 -5.22
CA SER A 120 20.68 0.68 -3.86
C SER A 120 20.24 1.98 -3.18
N GLU A 121 19.76 2.95 -3.97
CA GLU A 121 19.35 4.28 -3.50
C GLU A 121 17.83 4.43 -3.37
N THR A 122 17.04 3.60 -4.06
CA THR A 122 15.57 3.63 -4.00
C THR A 122 15.01 2.79 -2.85
N PRO A 123 14.32 3.39 -1.87
CA PRO A 123 13.70 2.66 -0.77
C PRO A 123 12.32 2.11 -1.16
N PHE A 124 12.24 1.28 -2.22
CA PHE A 124 11.02 0.50 -2.48
C PHE A 124 10.98 -0.68 -1.50
N THR A 125 10.56 -0.41 -0.27
CA THR A 125 10.57 -1.38 0.85
C THR A 125 9.22 -2.05 1.05
N ARG A 126 8.14 -1.50 0.49
CA ARG A 126 6.79 -2.06 0.65
C ARG A 126 6.67 -3.37 -0.10
N SER A 127 6.57 -4.48 0.62
CA SER A 127 6.21 -5.79 0.08
C SER A 127 4.71 -5.90 -0.08
N ILE A 128 4.26 -6.64 -1.09
CA ILE A 128 2.87 -7.09 -1.17
C ILE A 128 2.78 -8.34 -0.31
N THR A 129 2.18 -8.22 0.87
CA THR A 129 1.79 -9.39 1.67
C THR A 129 0.41 -9.82 1.18
N LEU A 130 0.36 -10.91 0.41
CA LEU A 130 -0.91 -11.49 -0.01
C LEU A 130 -1.50 -12.27 1.16
N THR A 131 -2.80 -12.09 1.42
CA THR A 131 -3.51 -12.94 2.38
C THR A 131 -3.62 -14.37 1.82
N GLU A 132 -3.82 -15.35 2.71
CA GLU A 132 -4.05 -16.75 2.29
C GLU A 132 -5.20 -16.85 1.29
N SER A 133 -6.25 -16.05 1.47
CA SER A 133 -7.39 -15.97 0.55
C SER A 133 -7.01 -15.42 -0.83
N GLN A 134 -6.12 -14.42 -0.90
CA GLN A 134 -5.64 -13.86 -2.17
C GLN A 134 -4.74 -14.85 -2.90
N ILE A 135 -3.85 -15.54 -2.19
CA ILE A 135 -3.01 -16.60 -2.77
C ILE A 135 -3.90 -17.72 -3.33
N GLY A 136 -4.88 -18.19 -2.54
CA GLY A 136 -5.83 -19.20 -2.98
C GLY A 136 -6.62 -18.77 -4.22
N ALA A 137 -7.08 -17.53 -4.27
CA ALA A 137 -7.80 -17.00 -5.42
C ALA A 137 -6.94 -16.90 -6.69
N VAL A 138 -5.69 -16.43 -6.58
CA VAL A 138 -4.76 -16.39 -7.72
C VAL A 138 -4.45 -17.79 -8.23
N LEU A 139 -4.23 -18.75 -7.33
CA LEU A 139 -4.02 -20.15 -7.70
C LEU A 139 -5.26 -20.77 -8.35
N ALA A 140 -6.46 -20.45 -7.87
CA ALA A 140 -7.71 -20.92 -8.46
C ALA A 140 -7.87 -20.40 -9.90
N VAL A 141 -7.71 -19.09 -10.12
CA VAL A 141 -7.78 -18.48 -11.46
C VAL A 141 -6.72 -19.09 -12.38
N GLY A 142 -5.47 -19.18 -11.92
CA GLY A 142 -4.39 -19.79 -12.71
C GLY A 142 -4.68 -21.24 -13.08
N SER A 143 -5.21 -22.03 -12.12
CA SER A 143 -5.58 -23.43 -12.36
C SER A 143 -6.72 -23.56 -13.37
N VAL A 144 -7.74 -22.70 -13.29
CA VAL A 144 -8.85 -22.69 -14.24
C VAL A 144 -8.40 -22.27 -15.63
N VAL A 145 -7.55 -21.24 -15.74
CA VAL A 145 -6.99 -20.81 -17.03
C VAL A 145 -6.16 -21.93 -17.65
N CYS A 146 -5.29 -22.58 -16.88
CA CYS A 146 -4.52 -23.74 -17.35
C CYS A 146 -5.42 -24.91 -17.75
N TYR A 147 -6.40 -25.26 -16.92
CA TYR A 147 -7.35 -26.35 -17.17
C TYR A 147 -8.17 -26.10 -18.44
N GLY A 148 -8.73 -24.91 -18.60
CA GLY A 148 -9.49 -24.52 -19.77
C GLY A 148 -8.61 -24.53 -21.03
N THR A 149 -7.43 -23.91 -20.97
CA THR A 149 -6.54 -23.76 -22.13
C THR A 149 -6.00 -25.09 -22.61
N ILE A 150 -5.45 -25.88 -21.68
CA ILE A 150 -4.88 -27.20 -22.00
C ILE A 150 -6.01 -28.17 -22.36
N GLY A 151 -7.12 -28.14 -21.62
CA GLY A 151 -8.26 -29.04 -21.83
C GLY A 151 -8.92 -28.84 -23.18
N SER A 152 -9.24 -27.60 -23.56
CA SER A 152 -9.81 -27.28 -24.87
C SER A 152 -8.85 -27.63 -26.02
N TYR A 153 -7.54 -27.41 -25.84
CA TYR A 153 -6.54 -27.78 -26.86
C TYR A 153 -6.39 -29.30 -27.01
N VAL A 154 -6.40 -30.05 -25.91
CA VAL A 154 -6.33 -31.52 -25.93
C VAL A 154 -7.61 -32.12 -26.51
N LEU A 155 -8.77 -31.56 -26.14
CA LEU A 155 -10.09 -31.95 -26.65
C LEU A 155 -10.45 -31.23 -27.96
N ARG A 156 -9.49 -30.65 -28.70
CA ARG A 156 -9.80 -29.84 -29.88
C ARG A 156 -10.62 -30.56 -30.95
N ALA A 157 -10.59 -31.89 -31.01
CA ALA A 157 -11.43 -32.67 -31.92
C ALA A 157 -12.93 -32.60 -31.57
N ASP A 158 -13.25 -32.26 -30.32
CA ASP A 158 -14.60 -32.09 -29.79
C ASP A 158 -15.08 -30.62 -29.82
N PHE A 159 -14.27 -29.72 -30.39
CA PHE A 159 -14.52 -28.29 -30.48
C PHE A 159 -14.40 -27.80 -31.93
N GLU A 160 -15.21 -26.83 -32.28
CA GLU A 160 -15.03 -26.04 -33.50
C GLU A 160 -14.31 -24.73 -33.14
N GLY A 161 -13.25 -24.41 -33.88
CA GLY A 161 -12.48 -23.17 -33.73
C GLY A 161 -11.25 -23.22 -32.83
N VAL A 162 -10.82 -24.40 -32.36
CA VAL A 162 -9.58 -24.57 -31.57
C VAL A 162 -8.49 -25.26 -32.39
N ASP A 163 -7.58 -24.48 -32.98
CA ASP A 163 -6.44 -25.01 -33.75
C ASP A 163 -5.12 -24.93 -32.98
N SER A 164 -5.01 -23.95 -32.08
CA SER A 164 -3.79 -23.65 -31.32
C SER A 164 -4.06 -23.51 -29.82
N LEU A 165 -2.99 -23.51 -29.01
CA LEU A 165 -3.09 -23.21 -27.58
C LEU A 165 -3.58 -21.78 -27.32
N ILE A 166 -3.36 -20.86 -28.26
CA ILE A 166 -3.86 -19.49 -28.14
C ILE A 166 -5.39 -19.47 -28.28
N ASP A 167 -5.96 -20.28 -29.18
CA ASP A 167 -7.41 -20.40 -29.34
C ASP A 167 -8.04 -21.02 -28.10
N GLY A 168 -7.38 -22.01 -27.49
CA GLY A 168 -7.79 -22.59 -26.22
C GLY A 168 -7.75 -21.58 -25.06
N LEU A 169 -6.71 -20.73 -25.01
CA LEU A 169 -6.62 -19.65 -24.02
C LEU A 169 -7.71 -18.61 -24.25
N TYR A 170 -7.94 -18.21 -25.49
CA TYR A 170 -8.98 -17.28 -25.87
C TYR A 170 -10.38 -17.79 -25.48
N PHE A 171 -10.72 -19.04 -25.86
CA PHE A 171 -11.95 -19.71 -25.44
C PHE A 171 -12.10 -19.66 -23.92
N THR A 172 -11.04 -20.04 -23.19
CA THR A 172 -11.06 -20.08 -21.72
C THR A 172 -11.34 -18.72 -21.10
N LEU A 173 -10.66 -17.67 -21.58
CA LEU A 173 -10.86 -16.31 -21.07
C LEU A 173 -12.27 -15.78 -21.40
N VAL A 174 -12.76 -16.00 -22.62
CA VAL A 174 -14.09 -15.58 -23.07
C VAL A 174 -15.20 -16.30 -22.29
N THR A 175 -15.03 -17.59 -22.02
CA THR A 175 -15.98 -18.37 -21.21
C THR A 175 -15.91 -17.99 -19.73
N ALA A 176 -14.71 -17.91 -19.14
CA ALA A 176 -14.55 -17.59 -17.72
C ALA A 176 -14.98 -16.16 -17.37
N SER A 177 -14.85 -15.23 -18.31
CA SER A 177 -15.35 -13.86 -18.20
C SER A 177 -16.84 -13.71 -18.47
N THR A 178 -17.55 -14.80 -18.81
CA THR A 178 -18.98 -14.82 -19.17
C THR A 178 -19.35 -13.99 -20.41
N VAL A 179 -18.37 -13.64 -21.25
CA VAL A 179 -18.62 -12.90 -22.50
C VAL A 179 -19.27 -13.82 -23.54
N GLY A 180 -18.69 -15.01 -23.75
CA GLY A 180 -19.27 -16.07 -24.58
C GLY A 180 -19.59 -15.65 -26.03
N TYR A 181 -18.59 -15.21 -26.80
CA TYR A 181 -18.78 -14.80 -28.20
C TYR A 181 -19.40 -15.90 -29.09
N GLY A 182 -19.18 -17.18 -28.76
CA GLY A 182 -19.77 -18.32 -29.45
C GLY A 182 -19.08 -18.69 -30.76
N ASP A 183 -17.99 -18.03 -31.09
CA ASP A 183 -17.10 -18.34 -32.22
C ASP A 183 -16.33 -19.65 -32.02
N ILE A 184 -15.94 -19.96 -30.77
CA ILE A 184 -15.43 -21.27 -30.37
C ILE A 184 -16.47 -21.98 -29.50
N HIS A 185 -16.83 -23.22 -29.88
CA HIS A 185 -17.90 -23.95 -29.22
C HIS A 185 -17.73 -25.47 -29.32
N ALA A 186 -18.29 -26.20 -28.37
CA ALA A 186 -18.23 -27.66 -28.31
C ALA A 186 -19.20 -28.30 -29.32
N SER A 187 -18.70 -29.22 -30.15
CA SER A 187 -19.46 -29.92 -31.19
C SER A 187 -19.94 -31.32 -30.75
N THR A 188 -19.29 -31.92 -29.75
CA THR A 188 -19.65 -33.24 -29.22
C THR A 188 -20.13 -33.17 -27.76
N ASP A 189 -20.77 -34.25 -27.29
CA ASP A 189 -21.22 -34.34 -25.89
C ASP A 189 -20.05 -34.33 -24.88
N ALA A 190 -18.89 -34.91 -25.25
CA ALA A 190 -17.70 -34.86 -24.42
C ALA A 190 -17.16 -33.42 -24.30
N GLY A 191 -17.08 -32.69 -25.42
CA GLY A 191 -16.71 -31.27 -25.42
C GLY A 191 -17.70 -30.41 -24.62
N ARG A 192 -19.00 -30.71 -24.70
CA ARG A 192 -20.05 -30.00 -23.95
C ARG A 192 -19.91 -30.22 -22.44
N LEU A 193 -19.64 -31.44 -21.99
CA LEU A 193 -19.42 -31.72 -20.56
C LEU A 193 -18.20 -30.96 -20.03
N PHE A 194 -17.13 -30.88 -20.82
CA PHE A 194 -15.97 -30.04 -20.48
C PHE A 194 -16.32 -28.55 -20.47
N ALA A 195 -17.07 -28.05 -21.46
CA ALA A 195 -17.48 -26.65 -21.49
C ALA A 195 -18.37 -26.30 -20.27
N ILE A 196 -19.27 -27.20 -19.87
CA ILE A 196 -20.12 -27.03 -18.67
C ILE A 196 -19.26 -26.91 -17.41
N SER A 197 -18.23 -27.73 -17.24
CA SER A 197 -17.35 -27.62 -16.07
C SER A 197 -16.62 -26.27 -16.06
N LEU A 198 -16.18 -25.79 -17.23
CA LEU A 198 -15.50 -24.50 -17.36
C LEU A 198 -16.44 -23.31 -17.11
N VAL A 199 -17.70 -23.39 -17.54
CA VAL A 199 -18.74 -22.38 -17.27
C VAL A 199 -19.03 -22.26 -15.76
N LEU A 200 -18.88 -23.33 -14.99
CA LEU A 200 -19.03 -23.30 -13.53
C LEU A 200 -17.75 -22.77 -12.85
N LEU A 201 -16.58 -23.29 -13.23
CA LEU A 201 -15.31 -22.97 -12.57
C LEU A 201 -14.78 -21.58 -12.93
N GLY A 202 -14.96 -21.16 -14.17
CA GLY A 202 -14.50 -19.87 -14.72
C GLY A 202 -14.98 -18.68 -13.90
N PRO A 203 -16.29 -18.38 -13.94
CA PRO A 203 -16.87 -17.25 -13.21
C PRO A 203 -16.66 -17.36 -11.70
N ALA A 204 -16.68 -18.58 -11.13
CA ALA A 204 -16.42 -18.79 -9.71
C ALA A 204 -14.99 -18.37 -9.31
N SER A 205 -13.98 -18.69 -10.13
CA SER A 205 -12.60 -18.27 -9.89
C SER A 205 -12.41 -16.76 -9.99
N VAL A 206 -13.07 -16.11 -10.97
CA VAL A 206 -13.07 -14.66 -11.14
C VAL A 206 -13.78 -13.96 -9.97
N ALA A 207 -14.89 -14.52 -9.50
CA ALA A 207 -15.59 -14.03 -8.31
C ALA A 207 -14.74 -14.18 -7.05
N ALA A 208 -13.99 -15.28 -6.90
CA ALA A 208 -13.10 -15.49 -5.76
C ALA A 208 -11.98 -14.44 -5.69
N ILE A 209 -11.33 -14.13 -6.82
CA ILE A 209 -10.29 -13.08 -6.83
C ILE A 209 -10.89 -11.69 -6.57
N ALA A 210 -12.04 -11.36 -7.16
CA ALA A 210 -12.73 -10.11 -6.89
C ALA A 210 -13.13 -9.99 -5.41
N GLY A 211 -13.71 -11.05 -4.83
CA GLY A 211 -14.07 -11.12 -3.42
C GLY A 211 -12.87 -11.00 -2.49
N SER A 212 -11.73 -11.61 -2.84
CA SER A 212 -10.50 -11.51 -2.03
C SER A 212 -9.88 -10.11 -2.03
N LEU A 213 -10.11 -9.32 -3.09
CA LEU A 213 -9.61 -7.96 -3.21
C LEU A 213 -10.56 -6.95 -2.55
N ILE A 214 -11.87 -7.12 -2.73
CA ILE A 214 -12.89 -6.18 -2.25
C ILE A 214 -13.31 -6.51 -0.80
N GLY A 215 -13.35 -7.78 -0.42
CA GLY A 215 -13.81 -8.26 0.89
C GLY A 215 -13.20 -7.54 2.08
N PRO A 216 -11.85 -7.41 2.18
CA PRO A 216 -11.22 -6.66 3.28
C PRO A 216 -11.68 -5.21 3.38
N SER A 217 -11.87 -4.54 2.23
CA SER A 217 -12.36 -3.16 2.20
C SER A 217 -13.82 -3.03 2.62
N LEU A 218 -14.69 -3.94 2.17
CA LEU A 218 -16.09 -4.01 2.60
C LEU A 218 -16.20 -4.30 4.11
N GLN A 219 -15.43 -5.26 4.61
CA GLN A 219 -15.40 -5.58 6.03
C GLN A 219 -15.00 -4.36 6.86
N SER A 220 -13.96 -3.62 6.45
CA SER A 220 -13.53 -2.40 7.14
C SER A 220 -14.61 -1.31 7.13
N TYR A 221 -15.39 -1.20 6.05
CA TYR A 221 -16.51 -0.26 5.97
C TYR A 221 -17.64 -0.66 6.92
N PHE A 222 -18.01 -1.94 6.99
CA PHE A 222 -19.07 -2.42 7.87
C PHE A 222 -18.67 -2.38 9.35
N THR A 223 -17.43 -2.70 9.69
CA THR A 223 -16.94 -2.54 11.07
C THR A 223 -16.91 -1.07 11.48
N ARG A 224 -16.54 -0.14 10.58
CA ARG A 224 -16.63 1.31 10.84
C ARG A 224 -18.06 1.79 11.00
N ALA A 225 -18.98 1.34 10.14
CA ALA A 225 -20.39 1.70 10.24
C ALA A 225 -21.03 1.17 11.54
N GLY A 226 -20.71 -0.06 11.93
CA GLY A 226 -21.13 -0.65 13.20
C GLY A 226 -20.52 0.05 14.42
N ALA A 227 -19.21 0.36 14.37
CA ALA A 227 -18.53 1.11 15.42
C ALA A 227 -19.12 2.52 15.59
N ARG A 228 -19.53 3.18 14.49
CA ARG A 228 -20.20 4.48 14.52
C ARG A 228 -21.59 4.41 15.15
N ALA A 229 -22.31 3.29 14.96
CA ALA A 229 -23.60 3.05 15.61
C ALA A 229 -23.45 2.80 17.12
N THR A 230 -22.37 2.14 17.57
CA THR A 230 -22.08 1.93 19.01
C THR A 230 -21.42 3.13 19.69
N ASN A 231 -20.73 4.00 18.93
CA ASN A 231 -20.05 5.19 19.46
C ASN A 231 -20.96 6.44 19.47
N ALA A 232 -22.16 6.38 18.86
CA ALA A 232 -23.13 7.47 18.84
C ALA A 232 -23.73 7.81 20.23
N GLU A 233 -23.38 7.05 21.26
CA GLU A 233 -23.75 7.30 22.67
C GLU A 233 -22.63 7.95 23.49
N ARG A 234 -21.53 8.41 22.86
CA ARG A 234 -20.48 9.13 23.59
C ARG A 234 -21.01 10.48 24.09
N PRO A 235 -20.87 10.79 25.39
CA PRO A 235 -21.35 12.04 25.95
C PRO A 235 -20.56 13.21 25.35
N THR A 236 -21.28 14.13 24.72
CA THR A 236 -20.79 15.40 24.14
C THR A 236 -20.31 16.42 25.19
N ASN A 237 -20.01 15.97 26.42
CA ASN A 237 -19.65 16.81 27.56
C ASN A 237 -18.49 16.21 28.40
N GLY A 238 -17.70 15.30 27.82
CA GLY A 238 -16.57 14.64 28.48
C GLY A 238 -15.23 15.27 28.12
N GLU A 239 -14.28 15.18 29.05
CA GLU A 239 -12.89 15.67 28.99
C GLU A 239 -12.25 15.58 27.59
N GLN A 240 -11.50 16.61 27.18
CA GLN A 240 -10.76 16.60 25.92
C GLN A 240 -9.27 16.33 26.20
N PHE A 241 -8.69 15.39 25.48
CA PHE A 241 -7.29 14.99 25.62
C PHE A 241 -6.53 15.22 24.33
N LEU A 242 -5.29 15.70 24.46
CA LEU A 242 -4.33 15.80 23.36
C LEU A 242 -3.17 14.84 23.64
N LEU A 243 -2.98 13.84 22.80
CA LEU A 243 -1.85 12.91 22.87
C LEU A 243 -0.83 13.25 21.78
N ILE A 244 0.41 13.50 22.18
CA ILE A 244 1.49 13.92 21.27
C ILE A 244 2.54 12.82 21.19
N GLY A 245 2.80 12.30 19.99
CA GLY A 245 3.86 11.33 19.72
C GLY A 245 3.42 9.86 19.62
N THR A 246 4.35 9.02 19.17
CA THR A 246 4.10 7.63 18.75
C THR A 246 4.89 6.59 19.54
N SER A 247 5.23 6.87 20.80
CA SER A 247 5.94 5.90 21.61
C SER A 247 5.06 4.69 21.94
N THR A 248 5.68 3.51 22.09
CA THR A 248 4.96 2.28 22.45
C THR A 248 4.08 2.42 23.71
N PRO A 249 4.51 3.10 24.79
CA PRO A 249 3.63 3.38 25.94
C PRO A 249 2.45 4.29 25.58
N GLY A 250 2.66 5.30 24.72
CA GLY A 250 1.60 6.20 24.26
C GLY A 250 0.47 5.49 23.53
N ASN A 251 0.81 4.51 22.68
CA ASN A 251 -0.17 3.75 21.90
C ASN A 251 -1.18 3.01 22.78
N GLN A 252 -0.75 2.54 23.96
CA GLN A 252 -1.63 1.83 24.90
C GLN A 252 -2.63 2.76 25.59
N LEU A 253 -2.31 4.05 25.69
CA LEU A 253 -3.16 5.05 26.33
C LEU A 253 -4.36 5.44 25.46
N ILE A 254 -4.27 5.29 24.14
CA ILE A 254 -5.32 5.67 23.19
C ILE A 254 -6.65 5.06 23.58
N SER A 255 -6.70 3.73 23.71
CA SER A 255 -7.94 3.03 24.05
C SER A 255 -8.52 3.48 25.40
N SER A 256 -7.66 3.87 26.35
CA SER A 256 -8.07 4.27 27.69
C SER A 256 -8.55 5.71 27.74
N LEU A 257 -7.86 6.64 27.09
CA LEU A 257 -8.25 8.06 27.00
C LEU A 257 -9.53 8.23 26.17
N SER A 258 -9.64 7.54 25.03
CA SER A 258 -10.85 7.58 24.18
C SER A 258 -12.10 7.00 24.84
N ARG A 259 -11.97 6.24 25.94
CA ARG A 259 -13.11 5.81 26.76
C ARG A 259 -13.56 6.87 27.76
N GLN A 260 -12.66 7.76 28.19
CA GLN A 260 -12.96 8.81 29.15
C GLN A 260 -13.47 10.09 28.47
N GLY A 261 -13.03 10.36 27.25
CA GLY A 261 -13.43 11.56 26.53
C GLY A 261 -12.93 11.64 25.09
N ALA A 262 -13.02 12.84 24.51
CA ALA A 262 -12.56 13.09 23.14
C ALA A 262 -11.02 13.10 23.11
N LEU A 263 -10.42 12.40 22.14
CA LEU A 263 -8.98 12.31 21.99
C LEU A 263 -8.56 12.82 20.62
N THR A 264 -7.65 13.78 20.62
CA THR A 264 -6.90 14.20 19.43
C THR A 264 -5.46 13.72 19.55
N VAL A 265 -4.88 13.19 18.47
CA VAL A 265 -3.51 12.66 18.41
C VAL A 265 -2.66 13.47 17.43
N VAL A 266 -1.44 13.82 17.82
CA VAL A 266 -0.44 14.44 16.92
C VAL A 266 0.68 13.45 16.64
N THR A 267 0.97 13.23 15.36
CA THR A 267 1.97 12.25 14.93
C THR A 267 2.67 12.67 13.64
N THR A 268 3.93 12.27 13.47
CA THR A 268 4.66 12.37 12.18
C THR A 268 4.46 11.15 11.29
N ASP A 269 3.88 10.06 11.80
CA ASP A 269 3.63 8.81 11.07
C ASP A 269 2.27 8.82 10.36
N GLU A 270 2.28 9.09 9.04
CA GLU A 270 1.10 9.06 8.17
C GLU A 270 0.40 7.68 8.13
N GLY A 271 1.17 6.60 8.23
CA GLY A 271 0.63 5.24 8.19
C GLY A 271 -0.17 4.92 9.45
N TRP A 272 0.34 5.35 10.60
CA TRP A 272 -0.35 5.24 11.88
C TRP A 272 -1.54 6.19 11.96
N ALA A 273 -1.40 7.43 11.48
CA ALA A 273 -2.52 8.38 11.39
C ALA A 273 -3.70 7.80 10.62
N THR A 274 -3.45 7.18 9.45
CA THR A 274 -4.49 6.54 8.65
C THR A 274 -5.22 5.42 9.42
N GLN A 275 -4.53 4.72 10.33
CA GLN A 275 -5.13 3.68 11.17
C GLN A 275 -6.00 4.28 12.28
N LEU A 276 -5.50 5.31 12.96
CA LEU A 276 -6.23 6.00 14.03
C LEU A 276 -7.47 6.75 13.50
N GLU A 277 -7.35 7.42 12.36
CA GLU A 277 -8.49 8.03 11.66
C GLU A 277 -9.53 6.96 11.27
N ALA A 278 -9.08 5.76 10.88
CA ALA A 278 -9.97 4.64 10.61
C ALA A 278 -10.72 4.13 11.87
N ASP A 279 -10.17 4.40 13.05
CA ASP A 279 -10.75 4.10 14.37
C ASP A 279 -11.57 5.27 14.95
N ASP A 280 -11.86 6.30 14.13
CA ASP A 280 -12.65 7.51 14.50
C ASP A 280 -11.98 8.37 15.59
N ILE A 281 -10.65 8.39 15.58
CA ILE A 281 -9.83 9.25 16.42
C ILE A 281 -9.39 10.44 15.59
N ASP A 282 -9.46 11.63 16.17
CA ASP A 282 -9.01 12.85 15.52
C ASP A 282 -7.48 12.86 15.49
N VAL A 283 -6.88 13.08 14.30
CA VAL A 283 -5.43 13.00 14.13
C VAL A 283 -4.94 14.19 13.31
N THR A 284 -3.88 14.82 13.81
CA THR A 284 -3.11 15.81 13.06
C THR A 284 -1.75 15.25 12.71
N VAL A 285 -1.45 15.17 11.41
CA VAL A 285 -0.15 14.75 10.92
C VAL A 285 0.80 15.94 10.83
N GLY A 286 1.88 15.93 11.60
CA GLY A 286 2.86 17.01 11.61
C GLY A 286 3.93 16.83 12.67
N ASP A 287 4.96 17.69 12.61
CA ASP A 287 6.02 17.73 13.61
C ASP A 287 5.47 18.31 14.92
N PRO A 288 5.55 17.58 16.05
CA PRO A 288 5.02 18.04 17.34
C PRO A 288 5.80 19.20 17.95
N THR A 289 6.91 19.63 17.35
CA THR A 289 7.68 20.82 17.74
C THR A 289 7.28 22.09 16.97
N ASP A 290 6.40 21.98 15.97
CA ASP A 290 5.87 23.12 15.23
C ASP A 290 4.61 23.67 15.91
N ASP A 291 4.70 24.92 16.38
CA ASP A 291 3.60 25.63 17.05
C ASP A 291 2.31 25.61 16.21
N LYS A 292 2.41 25.72 14.87
CA LYS A 292 1.23 25.73 13.98
C LYS A 292 0.51 24.38 13.95
N VAL A 293 1.26 23.29 14.04
CA VAL A 293 0.70 21.93 14.06
C VAL A 293 -0.03 21.73 15.37
N LEU A 294 0.57 22.14 16.49
CA LEU A 294 -0.05 22.05 17.81
C LEU A 294 -1.28 22.95 17.93
N GLU A 295 -1.24 24.18 17.45
CA GLU A 295 -2.39 25.10 17.43
C GLU A 295 -3.57 24.53 16.63
N GLN A 296 -3.29 23.89 15.48
CA GLN A 296 -4.33 23.26 14.65
C GLN A 296 -4.93 22.00 15.31
N ALA A 297 -4.10 21.25 16.02
CA ALA A 297 -4.49 20.01 16.68
C ALA A 297 -5.20 20.23 18.02
N THR A 298 -5.14 21.43 18.59
CA THR A 298 -5.58 21.68 19.95
C THR A 298 -7.09 21.98 20.01
N PRO A 299 -7.88 21.14 20.73
CA PRO A 299 -9.28 21.43 21.02
C PRO A 299 -9.47 22.69 21.86
N THR A 300 -10.64 23.32 21.75
CA THR A 300 -10.97 24.56 22.47
C THR A 300 -10.98 24.40 24.00
N ASP A 301 -11.45 23.26 24.53
CA ASP A 301 -11.62 23.03 25.97
C ASP A 301 -10.76 21.84 26.45
N LEU A 302 -9.45 22.00 26.32
CA LEU A 302 -8.49 20.94 26.59
C LEU A 302 -8.36 20.62 28.10
N THR A 303 -8.56 19.36 28.46
CA THR A 303 -8.44 18.89 29.86
C THR A 303 -7.01 18.55 30.22
N ALA A 304 -6.30 17.84 29.34
CA ALA A 304 -4.90 17.50 29.56
C ALA A 304 -4.15 17.21 28.25
N ILE A 305 -2.85 17.47 28.29
CA ILE A 305 -1.89 17.10 27.25
C ILE A 305 -1.06 15.93 27.77
N VAL A 306 -0.91 14.88 26.96
CA VAL A 306 -0.03 13.75 27.23
C VAL A 306 1.07 13.70 26.17
N VAL A 307 2.32 13.84 26.59
CA VAL A 307 3.50 13.73 25.71
C VAL A 307 4.07 12.33 25.84
N ALA A 308 4.06 11.61 24.73
CA ALA A 308 4.51 10.23 24.59
C ALA A 308 5.37 10.07 23.32
N THR A 309 6.43 10.87 23.22
CA THR A 309 7.43 10.85 22.14
C THR A 309 8.66 10.03 22.52
N ASP A 310 9.58 9.85 21.57
CA ASP A 310 10.90 9.30 21.86
C ASP A 310 11.71 10.23 22.78
N ALA A 311 12.61 9.64 23.57
CA ALA A 311 13.32 10.34 24.64
C ALA A 311 14.09 11.59 24.17
N GLU A 312 14.59 11.60 22.93
CA GLU A 312 15.31 12.74 22.34
C GLU A 312 14.38 13.90 21.96
N GLU A 313 13.13 13.60 21.60
CA GLU A 313 12.13 14.59 21.17
C GLU A 313 11.32 15.15 22.35
N THR A 314 11.14 14.35 23.43
CA THR A 314 10.32 14.72 24.59
C THR A 314 10.63 16.11 25.17
N PRO A 315 11.88 16.53 25.39
CA PRO A 315 12.18 17.87 25.92
C PRO A 315 11.62 19.01 25.03
N TYR A 316 11.79 18.89 23.71
CA TYR A 316 11.33 19.91 22.76
C TYR A 316 9.81 19.92 22.64
N THR A 317 9.19 18.75 22.63
CA THR A 317 7.73 18.61 22.59
C THR A 317 7.07 19.15 23.86
N VAL A 318 7.66 18.91 25.04
CA VAL A 318 7.17 19.46 26.31
C VAL A 318 7.24 20.99 26.31
N LEU A 319 8.35 21.56 25.82
CA LEU A 319 8.47 23.01 25.67
C LEU A 319 7.44 23.59 24.69
N ALA A 320 7.23 22.94 23.54
CA ALA A 320 6.24 23.38 22.55
C ALA A 320 4.81 23.30 23.13
N ALA A 321 4.44 22.18 23.74
CA ALA A 321 3.15 22.00 24.40
C ALA A 321 2.91 23.01 25.54
N ARG A 322 3.94 23.34 26.32
CA ARG A 322 3.82 24.33 27.40
C ARG A 322 3.72 25.76 26.89
N ARG A 323 4.29 26.08 25.72
CA ARG A 323 4.11 27.37 25.04
C ARG A 323 2.71 27.53 24.46
N LEU A 324 2.15 26.43 23.94
CA LEU A 324 0.78 26.37 23.44
C LEU A 324 -0.22 26.69 24.56
N ASP A 325 -0.13 26.00 25.70
CA ASP A 325 -0.97 26.27 26.87
C ASP A 325 -0.20 26.13 28.19
N SER A 326 -0.03 27.26 28.89
CA SER A 326 0.68 27.31 30.17
C SER A 326 -0.15 26.84 31.37
N THR A 327 -1.45 26.61 31.19
CA THR A 327 -2.43 26.32 32.26
C THR A 327 -2.94 24.90 32.23
N VAL A 328 -3.00 24.28 31.05
CA VAL A 328 -3.44 22.89 30.89
C VAL A 328 -2.48 21.93 31.57
N ARG A 329 -3.03 20.87 32.15
CA ARG A 329 -2.26 19.81 32.79
C ARG A 329 -1.43 19.05 31.74
N LEU A 330 -0.10 19.12 31.86
CA LEU A 330 0.85 18.48 30.97
C LEU A 330 1.48 17.25 31.65
N ILE A 331 1.21 16.07 31.10
CA ILE A 331 1.80 14.81 31.55
C ILE A 331 2.82 14.35 30.52
N ALA A 332 4.04 14.04 30.95
CA ALA A 332 5.08 13.50 30.08
C ALA A 332 5.48 12.08 30.49
N LEU A 333 5.47 11.16 29.52
CA LEU A 333 6.00 9.81 29.69
C LEU A 333 7.51 9.84 29.43
N VAL A 334 8.31 9.59 30.47
CA VAL A 334 9.77 9.69 30.39
C VAL A 334 10.45 8.74 31.36
N ALA A 335 11.60 8.21 30.95
CA ALA A 335 12.47 7.38 31.79
C ALA A 335 12.91 8.13 33.06
N ARG A 336 13.12 7.38 34.15
CA ARG A 336 13.43 7.90 35.48
C ARG A 336 14.55 8.94 35.50
N GLU A 337 15.60 8.74 34.71
CA GLU A 337 16.81 9.57 34.69
C GLU A 337 16.54 10.99 34.21
N ARG A 338 15.48 11.18 33.40
CA ARG A 338 15.12 12.48 32.78
C ARG A 338 13.90 13.15 33.42
N ARG A 339 13.30 12.56 34.44
CA ARG A 339 12.07 13.11 35.06
C ARG A 339 12.26 14.52 35.63
N ALA A 340 13.39 14.77 36.29
CA ALA A 340 13.70 16.08 36.87
C ALA A 340 13.82 17.14 35.77
N ASP A 341 14.66 16.87 34.77
CA ASP A 341 14.86 17.75 33.61
C ASP A 341 13.53 18.07 32.91
N ILE A 342 12.68 17.07 32.65
CA ILE A 342 11.40 17.28 31.97
C ILE A 342 10.39 18.04 32.85
N ALA A 343 10.39 17.82 34.17
CA ALA A 343 9.56 18.59 35.08
C ALA A 343 9.99 20.07 35.11
N GLU A 344 11.30 20.36 35.10
CA GLU A 344 11.83 21.72 35.02
C GLU A 344 11.46 22.44 33.71
N LEU A 345 11.32 21.69 32.61
CA LEU A 345 10.84 22.23 31.32
C LEU A 345 9.34 22.53 31.31
N GLY A 346 8.63 22.20 32.39
CA GLY A 346 7.25 22.57 32.60
C GLY A 346 6.25 21.42 32.51
N ALA A 347 6.65 20.15 32.52
CA ALA A 347 5.69 19.06 32.70
C ALA A 347 5.17 19.04 34.15
N ASP A 348 3.84 19.04 34.35
CA ASP A 348 3.24 19.00 35.69
C ASP A 348 3.37 17.63 36.34
N VAL A 349 3.35 16.58 35.52
CA VAL A 349 3.47 15.19 35.96
C VAL A 349 4.41 14.46 35.01
N THR A 350 5.45 13.82 35.56
CA THR A 350 6.31 12.91 34.82
C THR A 350 6.10 11.48 35.28
N ILE A 351 5.91 10.57 34.33
CA ILE A 351 5.66 9.15 34.61
C ILE A 351 6.70 8.33 33.86
N ASP A 352 7.39 7.41 34.57
CA ASP A 352 8.17 6.35 33.93
C ASP A 352 7.33 5.08 33.87
N PRO A 353 6.80 4.69 32.70
CA PRO A 353 5.96 3.50 32.59
C PRO A 353 6.69 2.22 33.00
N ALA A 354 7.99 2.11 32.70
CA ALA A 354 8.77 0.91 33.00
C ALA A 354 8.93 0.74 34.52
N HIS A 355 9.23 1.83 35.21
CA HIS A 355 9.38 1.79 36.67
C HIS A 355 8.04 1.56 37.40
N VAL A 356 6.94 2.13 36.89
CA VAL A 356 5.59 1.85 37.44
C VAL A 356 5.25 0.37 37.29
N LEU A 357 5.49 -0.21 36.11
CA LEU A 357 5.23 -1.61 35.84
C LEU A 357 6.10 -2.53 36.70
N GLU A 358 7.38 -2.21 36.86
CA GLU A 358 8.31 -2.92 37.75
C GLU A 358 7.75 -2.97 39.18
N ARG A 359 7.44 -1.79 39.77
CA ARG A 359 6.94 -1.70 41.14
C ARG A 359 5.61 -2.42 41.32
N ALA A 360 4.68 -2.26 40.38
CA ALA A 360 3.39 -2.93 40.44
C ALA A 360 3.53 -4.46 40.39
N THR A 361 4.43 -4.97 39.53
CA THR A 361 4.69 -6.41 39.40
C THR A 361 5.36 -6.97 40.65
N THR A 362 6.33 -6.25 41.22
CA THR A 362 6.98 -6.65 42.48
C THR A 362 5.99 -6.65 43.65
N ALA A 363 5.14 -5.62 43.76
CA ALA A 363 4.12 -5.55 44.81
C ALA A 363 3.12 -6.72 44.71
N ALA A 364 2.63 -7.01 43.49
CA ALA A 364 1.74 -8.13 43.24
C ALA A 364 2.41 -9.48 43.57
N ALA A 365 3.68 -9.67 43.21
CA ALA A 365 4.43 -10.88 43.52
C ALA A 365 4.63 -11.11 45.04
N LEU A 366 4.67 -10.03 45.81
CA LEU A 366 4.78 -10.06 47.28
C LEU A 366 3.41 -10.09 47.99
N GLY A 367 2.30 -10.10 47.25
CA GLY A 367 0.94 -10.11 47.79
C GLY A 367 0.46 -8.79 48.38
N GLY A 368 1.07 -7.66 47.99
CA GLY A 368 0.67 -6.31 48.40
C GLY A 368 -0.23 -5.61 47.38
N GLU A 369 -0.98 -4.60 47.83
CA GLU A 369 -1.72 -3.68 46.96
C GLU A 369 -0.80 -2.55 46.46
N PHE A 370 -0.96 -2.15 45.19
CA PHE A 370 -0.19 -1.07 44.58
C PHE A 370 -1.03 0.21 44.48
N ASP A 371 -0.65 1.24 45.25
CA ASP A 371 -1.27 2.56 45.18
C ASP A 371 -0.51 3.46 44.20
N ALA A 372 -1.14 3.77 43.08
CA ALA A 372 -0.52 4.44 41.94
C ALA A 372 -0.85 5.93 41.93
N VAL A 373 -0.08 6.78 42.62
CA VAL A 373 -0.10 8.23 42.39
C VAL A 373 1.32 8.78 42.33
N ALA A 374 1.58 9.57 41.28
CA ALA A 374 2.87 10.17 40.97
C ALA A 374 3.44 10.98 42.15
N GLU A 375 4.74 10.82 42.42
CA GLU A 375 5.50 11.68 43.31
C GLU A 375 5.53 13.09 42.70
N ARG A 376 4.84 14.05 43.33
CA ARG A 376 5.02 15.47 43.00
C ARG A 376 6.47 15.84 43.29
N GLY A 377 7.18 16.38 42.31
CA GLY A 377 8.49 16.99 42.51
C GLY A 377 8.37 18.14 43.51
N GLY A 378 8.85 17.92 44.74
CA GLY A 378 8.81 18.91 45.81
C GLY A 378 9.42 18.37 47.09
N ASP A 379 10.75 18.41 47.18
CA ASP A 379 11.54 19.04 48.25
C ASP A 379 12.98 18.49 48.27
N SER A 380 13.94 19.30 47.81
CA SER A 380 15.22 19.56 48.50
C SER A 380 15.84 20.86 47.99
#